data_AF-A0AAV5CZ86-F1
#
_entry.id   AF-A0AAV5CZ86-F1
#
_cell.length_a   1.000
_cell.length_b   1.000
_cell.length_c   1.000
_cell.angle_alpha   90.00
_cell.angle_beta   90.00
_cell.angle_gamma   90.00
#
_symmetry.space_group_name_H-M   'P 1'
#
loop_
_entity.id
_entity.type
_entity.pdbx_description
1 polymer ?
#
loop_
_entity_poly.entity_id
_entity_poly.type
_entity_poly.pdbx_seq_one_letter_code
_entity_poly.pdbx_strand_id
1 'polypeptide(L)'
;MPTYFLIAAKMSAWAINRIDRFRRSFLWRGADPDRVRGDHCLVKWQVCTRPKKLGGLGIKDLEKFNRVLRLRWLWLLWDHNERP
;
A
#
# COMPACT_ATOMS: atom_id res chain seq x y z
N MET A 1 -1.34 2.88 -10.43
CA MET A 1 -1.74 3.12 -9.02
C MET A 1 -2.20 4.57 -8.91
N PRO A 2 -3.41 4.85 -8.43
CA PRO A 2 -3.96 6.22 -8.39
C PRO A 2 -3.29 7.04 -7.28
N THR A 3 -2.04 7.45 -7.51
CA THR A 3 -1.23 8.23 -6.55
C THR A 3 -1.84 9.59 -6.24
N TYR A 4 -2.51 10.22 -7.21
CA TYR A 4 -3.19 11.50 -7.03
C TYR A 4 -4.26 11.46 -5.92
N PHE A 5 -5.10 10.43 -5.92
CA PHE A 5 -6.11 10.25 -4.88
C PHE A 5 -5.49 9.99 -3.51
N LEU A 6 -4.43 9.17 -3.47
CA LEU A 6 -3.72 8.85 -2.22
C LEU A 6 -2.98 10.04 -1.61
N ILE A 7 -2.62 11.00 -2.45
CA ILE A 7 -2.02 12.28 -2.04
C ILE A 7 -3.08 13.15 -1.36
N ALA A 8 -4.26 13.28 -1.95
CA ALA A 8 -5.31 14.19 -1.47
C ALA A 8 -6.07 13.67 -0.25
N ALA A 9 -6.37 12.37 -0.20
CA ALA A 9 -7.27 11.80 0.79
C ALA A 9 -6.72 10.54 1.49
N LYS A 10 -7.22 10.28 2.69
CA LYS A 10 -7.03 8.98 3.36
C LYS A 10 -7.84 7.93 2.61
N MET A 11 -7.16 6.89 2.14
CA MET A 11 -7.85 5.77 1.50
C MET A 11 -8.63 4.98 2.55
N SER A 12 -9.87 4.60 2.21
CA SER A 12 -10.69 3.77 3.09
C SER A 12 -10.06 2.39 3.27
N ALA A 13 -10.26 1.79 4.45
CA ALA A 13 -9.75 0.46 4.75
C ALA A 13 -10.31 -0.60 3.80
N TRP A 14 -11.59 -0.47 3.38
CA TRP A 14 -12.17 -1.38 2.38
C TRP A 14 -11.38 -1.31 1.07
N ALA A 15 -10.99 -0.11 0.61
CA ALA A 15 -10.33 0.08 -0.68
C ALA A 15 -8.93 -0.52 -0.69
N ILE A 16 -8.19 -0.33 0.40
CA ILE A 16 -6.92 -1.01 0.64
C ILE A 16 -7.11 -2.52 0.53
N ASN A 17 -8.09 -3.08 1.25
CA ASN A 17 -8.35 -4.51 1.27
C ASN A 17 -8.77 -5.06 -0.10
N ARG A 18 -9.59 -4.32 -0.86
CA ARG A 18 -9.99 -4.73 -2.21
C ARG A 18 -8.79 -4.76 -3.15
N ILE A 19 -7.95 -3.73 -3.15
CA ILE A 19 -6.74 -3.68 -3.99
C ILE A 19 -5.77 -4.80 -3.59
N ASP A 20 -5.55 -5.01 -2.29
CA ASP A 20 -4.68 -6.07 -1.81
C ASP A 20 -5.21 -7.47 -2.14
N ARG A 21 -6.53 -7.66 -2.22
CA ARG A 21 -7.13 -8.90 -2.73
C ARG A 21 -6.74 -9.15 -4.19
N PHE A 22 -6.83 -8.16 -5.06
CA PHE A 22 -6.36 -8.28 -6.46
C PHE A 22 -4.87 -8.60 -6.54
N ARG A 23 -4.04 -7.96 -5.70
CA ARG A 23 -2.59 -8.24 -5.70
C ARG A 23 -2.27 -9.64 -5.20
N ARG A 24 -2.92 -10.08 -4.12
CA ARG A 24 -2.81 -11.45 -3.60
C ARG A 24 -3.24 -12.47 -4.65
N SER A 25 -4.31 -12.17 -5.37
CA SER A 25 -4.78 -13.00 -6.48
C SER A 25 -3.70 -13.19 -7.52
N PHE A 26 -3.19 -12.07 -8.04
CA PHE A 26 -2.14 -12.08 -9.04
C PHE A 26 -0.91 -12.90 -8.62
N LEU A 27 -0.50 -12.81 -7.34
CA LEU A 27 0.65 -13.52 -6.80
C LEU A 27 0.44 -15.04 -6.63
N TRP A 28 -0.75 -15.49 -6.25
CA TRP A 28 -0.93 -16.88 -5.78
C TRP A 28 -1.89 -17.74 -6.62
N ARG A 29 -2.84 -17.15 -7.35
CA ARG A 29 -3.89 -17.90 -8.08
C ARG A 29 -4.19 -17.34 -9.48
N GLY A 30 -3.50 -16.29 -9.93
CA GLY A 30 -3.73 -15.65 -11.21
C GLY A 30 -4.76 -14.52 -11.16
N ALA A 31 -5.42 -14.22 -12.28
CA ALA A 31 -6.20 -12.99 -12.45
C ALA A 31 -7.59 -12.98 -11.77
N ASP A 32 -8.05 -14.10 -11.19
CA ASP A 32 -9.39 -14.22 -10.59
C ASP A 32 -9.38 -13.92 -9.06
N PRO A 33 -9.78 -12.70 -8.63
CA PRO A 33 -9.73 -12.28 -7.24
C PRO A 33 -10.81 -12.93 -6.39
N ASP A 34 -11.85 -13.49 -7.02
CA ASP A 34 -12.96 -14.11 -6.33
C ASP A 34 -12.65 -15.54 -5.87
N ARG A 35 -11.62 -16.15 -6.47
CA ARG A 35 -11.08 -17.45 -6.08
C ARG A 35 -9.99 -17.40 -5.02
N VAL A 36 -9.58 -16.22 -4.57
CA VAL A 36 -8.48 -16.06 -3.60
C VAL A 36 -9.01 -15.89 -2.19
N ARG A 37 -8.90 -16.96 -1.42
CA ARG A 37 -9.12 -17.02 0.02
C ARG A 37 -7.78 -16.96 0.78
N GLY A 38 -7.84 -16.66 2.08
CA GLY A 38 -6.66 -16.40 2.92
C GLY A 38 -5.74 -17.61 3.09
N ASP A 39 -6.30 -18.82 2.98
CA ASP A 39 -5.61 -20.12 2.97
C ASP A 39 -4.80 -20.37 1.70
N HIS A 40 -5.07 -19.65 0.61
CA HIS A 40 -4.29 -19.76 -0.63
C HIS A 40 -3.02 -18.91 -0.61
N CYS A 41 -2.86 -18.01 0.38
CA CYS A 41 -1.66 -17.20 0.51
C CYS A 41 -0.56 -18.01 1.22
N LEU A 42 0.45 -18.47 0.47
CA LEU A 42 1.59 -19.22 1.02
C LEU A 42 2.38 -18.41 2.05
N VAL A 43 2.34 -17.07 1.95
CA VAL A 43 3.04 -16.15 2.84
C VAL A 43 2.06 -15.12 3.39
N LYS A 44 2.16 -14.83 4.69
CA LYS A 44 1.38 -13.76 5.33
C LYS A 44 1.60 -12.44 4.59
N TRP A 45 0.53 -11.73 4.26
CA TRP A 45 0.61 -10.50 3.48
C TRP A 45 1.51 -9.42 4.09
N GLN A 46 1.53 -9.33 5.42
CA GLN A 46 2.42 -8.42 6.16
C GLN A 46 3.91 -8.71 5.96
N VAL A 47 4.28 -9.94 5.61
CA VAL A 47 5.67 -10.31 5.28
C VAL A 47 5.97 -9.91 3.84
N CYS A 48 5.02 -10.09 2.92
CA CYS A 48 5.16 -9.68 1.53
C CYS A 48 5.38 -8.16 1.38
N THR A 49 4.76 -7.36 2.24
CA THR A 49 4.92 -5.89 2.21
C THR A 49 6.20 -5.37 2.87
N ARG A 50 7.00 -6.23 3.50
CA ARG A 50 8.29 -5.83 4.06
C ARG A 50 9.30 -5.48 2.96
N PRO A 51 10.25 -4.57 3.24
CA PRO A 51 11.37 -4.32 2.34
C PRO A 51 12.13 -5.60 1.97
N LYS A 52 12.66 -5.67 0.74
CA LYS A 52 13.46 -6.82 0.27
C LYS A 52 14.67 -7.11 1.15
N LYS A 53 15.32 -6.06 1.68
CA LYS A 53 16.44 -6.16 2.63
C LYS A 53 16.06 -6.88 3.94
N LEU A 54 14.78 -6.91 4.28
CA LEU A 54 14.24 -7.56 5.48
C LEU A 54 13.51 -8.89 5.15
N GLY A 55 13.82 -9.49 4.00
CA GLY A 55 13.26 -10.78 3.58
C GLY A 55 11.81 -10.71 3.07
N GLY A 56 11.28 -9.52 2.79
CA GLY A 56 9.96 -9.36 2.16
C GLY A 56 10.01 -9.28 0.63
N LEU A 57 8.85 -9.20 -0.01
CA LEU A 57 8.76 -9.03 -1.47
C LEU A 57 8.97 -7.56 -1.90
N GLY A 58 8.93 -6.62 -0.97
CA GLY A 58 9.01 -5.18 -1.27
C GLY A 58 7.71 -4.60 -1.83
N ILE A 59 6.58 -5.28 -1.65
CA ILE A 59 5.27 -4.76 -2.07
C ILE A 59 4.93 -3.56 -1.18
N LYS A 60 4.46 -2.47 -1.78
CA LYS A 60 4.10 -1.27 -1.00
C LYS A 60 2.88 -1.56 -0.12
N ASP A 61 3.09 -1.43 1.19
CA ASP A 61 2.03 -1.30 2.17
C ASP A 61 1.23 -0.02 1.86
N LEU A 62 -0.03 -0.18 1.42
CA LEU A 62 -0.85 0.92 0.95
C LEU A 62 -1.22 1.90 2.06
N GLU A 63 -1.40 1.42 3.27
CA GLU A 63 -1.74 2.25 4.42
C GLU A 63 -0.56 3.17 4.76
N LYS A 64 0.64 2.57 4.89
CA LYS A 64 1.87 3.33 5.14
C LYS A 64 2.18 4.28 3.98
N PHE A 65 2.04 3.81 2.74
CA PHE A 65 2.30 4.62 1.54
C PHE A 65 1.36 5.82 1.45
N ASN A 66 0.07 5.62 1.70
CA ASN A 66 -0.93 6.70 1.74
C ASN A 66 -0.65 7.71 2.86
N ARG A 67 -0.21 7.24 4.04
CA ARG A 67 0.21 8.12 5.14
C ARG A 67 1.43 8.96 4.78
N VAL A 68 2.48 8.34 4.23
CA VAL A 68 3.73 9.02 3.85
C VAL A 68 3.48 10.08 2.77
N LEU A 69 2.61 9.81 1.78
CA LEU A 69 2.27 10.78 0.75
C LEU A 69 1.62 12.05 1.32
N ARG A 70 0.77 11.93 2.34
CA ARG A 70 0.20 13.09 3.02
C ARG A 70 1.21 13.82 3.89
N LEU A 71 2.08 13.08 4.59
CA LEU A 71 3.14 13.68 5.40
C LEU A 71 4.11 14.50 4.55
N ARG A 72 4.37 14.10 3.30
CA ARG A 72 5.19 14.88 2.37
C ARG A 72 4.65 16.29 2.15
N TRP A 73 3.33 16.47 2.04
CA TRP A 73 2.73 17.80 1.88
C TRP A 73 2.83 18.65 3.14
N LEU A 74 2.61 18.05 4.31
CA LEU A 74 2.81 18.73 5.59
C LEU A 74 4.26 19.18 5.76
N TRP A 75 5.22 18.36 5.33
CA TRP A 75 6.63 18.71 5.36
C TRP A 75 6.97 19.85 4.40
N LEU A 76 6.44 19.85 3.17
CA LEU A 76 6.61 20.95 2.22
C LEU A 76 5.97 22.26 2.72
N LEU A 77 4.82 22.19 3.38
CA LEU A 77 4.19 23.36 3.99
C LEU A 77 5.06 23.94 5.11
N TRP A 78 5.69 23.08 5.91
CA TRP A 78 6.60 23.50 6.95
C TRP A 78 7.87 24.19 6.39
N ASP A 79 8.49 23.64 5.33
CA ASP A 79 9.68 24.23 4.67
C ASP A 79 9.43 25.65 4.10
N HIS A 80 8.18 25.98 3.77
CA HIS A 80 7.83 27.32 3.28
C HIS A 80 7.66 28.37 4.38
N ASN A 81 7.50 27.99 5.65
CA ASN A 81 7.26 28.91 6.76
C ASN A 81 8.54 29.36 7.49
N GLU A 82 9.71 28.80 7.16
CA GLU A 82 10.99 29.08 7.84
C GLU A 82 12.05 29.73 6.93
N ARG A 83 11.66 30.28 5.77
CA ARG A 83 12.57 31.12 4.99
C ARG A 83 12.51 32.57 5.51
N PRO A 84 13.60 33.13 6.07
CA PRO A 84 13.68 34.56 6.34
C PRO A 84 13.64 35.40 5.04
#